data_AF-A0ABD1VX31-F1
#
_entry.id   AF-A0ABD1VX31-F1
#
_cell.length_a   1.000
_cell.length_b   1.000
_cell.length_c   1.000
_cell.angle_alpha   90.00
_cell.angle_beta   90.00
_cell.angle_gamma   90.00
#
_symmetry.space_group_name_H-M   'P 1'
#
loop_
_entity.id
_entity.type
_entity.pdbx_description
1 polymer ?
#
loop_
_entity_poly.entity_id
_entity_poly.type
_entity_poly.pdbx_seq_one_letter_code
_entity_poly.pdbx_strand_id
1 'polypeptide(L)'
;MVVPHFSNITSDPDILHDGNNVSTFESTVAPTSESTANSWKCPLEEFEQLKLEKDSMAIDLATCTQNLETPNLNYLKQNIFSLRSAEYFSAARRCVHTSTAPLIRETGLYGFDHLKTPRGFQRMVDDAIERSNELVKYIAGMPSGPEIIKAMDEISNAVCTVIDSAELCRHTHPDREFAEEASKASLRINEYLNYLNSNCTLYHAVIKAEQDYHLLTEEAQRAAHYLRIDLEKGGIHLSSEKLDRVNQLNIDIVRLCREFNENIIADPGHVDIFPASRIPKKLHHLTRPIYRPSRALNLSTVPDSNKKEKGFRLVTEPDALCSILQLASDAEVRKLAYVRGNSVPRANLVVLDKLIAARHEFAEIMGYKSYTEFALNGNMASSPEVVNSFLLDMSKMVRPKAEEEFKKILDFKRERSGQLHEGLEPWDEAYFTRLLKSSSHNLNYSVVASYFSLPQCIEGLKLLAESLFHVTCQETPLAPGESWHPDVLKLSLHHPDEGDLGYLYLDLKSRRA
;
A
#
# COMPACT_ATOMS: atom_id res chain seq x y z
N MET A 1 -0.08 1.37 23.44
CA MET A 1 0.15 0.53 22.23
C MET A 1 1.65 0.41 21.99
N VAL A 2 2.30 -0.75 22.15
CA VAL A 2 3.73 -0.90 21.78
C VAL A 2 3.86 -0.99 20.27
N VAL A 3 4.89 -0.32 19.74
CA VAL A 3 5.28 -0.38 18.33
C VAL A 3 5.34 -1.84 17.89
N PRO A 4 4.67 -2.24 16.80
CA PRO A 4 4.75 -3.61 16.32
C PRO A 4 6.22 -4.00 16.17
N HIS A 5 6.55 -5.24 16.55
CA HIS A 5 7.86 -5.81 16.27
C HIS A 5 8.20 -5.49 14.80
N PHE A 6 9.33 -4.81 14.57
CA PHE A 6 9.80 -4.39 13.25
C PHE A 6 10.06 -5.56 12.28
N SER A 7 9.81 -6.82 12.68
CA SER A 7 9.65 -7.93 11.73
C SER A 7 8.40 -7.78 10.83
N ASN A 8 7.40 -6.97 11.22
CA ASN A 8 6.27 -6.62 10.34
C ASN A 8 6.47 -5.31 9.57
N ILE A 9 7.61 -4.61 9.76
CA ILE A 9 8.05 -3.49 8.89
C ILE A 9 9.12 -3.97 7.89
N THR A 10 9.28 -5.28 7.74
CA THR A 10 9.17 -5.81 6.38
C THR A 10 7.68 -5.92 6.05
N SER A 11 7.03 -4.77 5.85
CA SER A 11 6.26 -4.67 4.62
C SER A 11 7.20 -5.19 3.56
N ASP A 12 6.84 -6.29 2.90
CA ASP A 12 7.44 -6.58 1.60
C ASP A 12 7.59 -5.21 0.90
N PRO A 13 8.79 -4.80 0.48
CA PRO A 13 8.94 -3.57 -0.29
C PRO A 13 8.10 -3.57 -1.57
N ASP A 14 7.42 -4.68 -1.86
CA ASP A 14 6.69 -4.97 -3.08
C ASP A 14 5.19 -5.24 -2.79
N ILE A 15 4.46 -4.21 -2.38
CA ILE A 15 3.08 -4.05 -2.86
C ILE A 15 3.06 -2.81 -3.75
N LEU A 16 3.60 -2.97 -4.96
CA LEU A 16 3.07 -2.23 -6.09
C LEU A 16 1.60 -2.67 -6.22
N HIS A 17 0.69 -1.71 -6.05
CA HIS A 17 -0.70 -1.88 -6.46
C HIS A 17 -0.74 -2.17 -7.96
N ASP A 18 -0.72 -3.44 -8.33
CA ASP A 18 -1.07 -3.89 -9.69
C ASP A 18 -2.16 -4.94 -9.60
N GLY A 19 -3.40 -4.46 -9.78
CA GLY A 19 -4.55 -5.30 -10.05
C GLY A 19 -4.42 -5.89 -11.45
N ASN A 20 -3.97 -7.14 -11.52
CA ASN A 20 -4.39 -8.20 -12.45
C ASN A 20 -3.22 -9.16 -12.67
N ASN A 21 -3.19 -10.26 -11.92
CA ASN A 21 -2.53 -11.50 -12.33
C ASN A 21 -3.25 -12.66 -11.63
N VAL A 22 -4.16 -13.32 -12.34
CA VAL A 22 -4.77 -14.58 -11.92
C VAL A 22 -3.98 -15.71 -12.58
N SER A 23 -3.13 -16.39 -11.82
CA SER A 23 -2.51 -17.64 -12.26
C SER A 23 -3.49 -18.80 -12.03
N THR A 24 -3.93 -19.44 -13.10
CA THR A 24 -4.75 -20.66 -13.08
C THR A 24 -3.91 -21.87 -12.67
N PHE A 25 -4.20 -22.45 -11.51
CA PHE A 25 -3.78 -23.81 -11.16
C PHE A 25 -4.99 -24.74 -11.20
N GLU A 26 -5.01 -25.69 -12.14
CA GLU A 26 -5.92 -26.83 -12.11
C GLU A 26 -5.32 -27.94 -11.23
N SER A 27 -6.08 -28.37 -10.23
CA SER A 27 -5.80 -29.58 -9.44
C SER A 27 -7.09 -30.38 -9.28
N THR A 28 -7.15 -31.52 -9.96
CA THR A 28 -8.21 -32.52 -9.95
C THR A 28 -8.11 -33.40 -8.69
N VAL A 29 -9.06 -33.29 -7.75
CA VAL A 29 -9.34 -34.36 -6.76
C VAL A 29 -10.85 -34.38 -6.44
N ALA A 30 -11.46 -35.57 -6.53
CA ALA A 30 -12.86 -35.88 -6.24
C ALA A 30 -13.10 -36.18 -4.73
N PRO A 31 -14.35 -36.14 -4.22
CA PRO A 31 -14.64 -35.88 -2.81
C PRO A 31 -14.93 -37.13 -1.97
N THR A 32 -14.68 -37.06 -0.65
CA THR A 32 -15.31 -37.94 0.33
C THR A 32 -15.74 -37.19 1.60
N SER A 33 -17.06 -37.32 1.84
CA SER A 33 -17.82 -37.32 3.10
C SER A 33 -17.86 -36.10 4.04
N GLU A 34 -19.10 -35.66 4.21
CA GLU A 34 -19.70 -34.76 5.19
C GLU A 34 -19.20 -34.93 6.64
N SER A 35 -18.99 -33.79 7.32
CA SER A 35 -19.45 -33.63 8.69
C SER A 35 -19.71 -32.15 9.00
N THR A 36 -20.88 -31.93 9.58
CA THR A 36 -21.58 -30.69 9.92
C THR A 36 -20.79 -29.68 10.77
N ALA A 37 -20.74 -28.41 10.35
CA ALA A 37 -20.46 -27.27 11.22
C ALA A 37 -21.27 -26.03 10.79
N ASN A 38 -21.76 -25.31 11.79
CA ASN A 38 -22.87 -24.37 11.75
C ASN A 38 -22.76 -23.20 10.74
N SER A 39 -23.81 -23.14 9.92
CA SER A 39 -24.28 -22.05 9.05
C SER A 39 -24.16 -20.64 9.66
N TRP A 40 -23.30 -19.79 9.09
CA TRP A 40 -23.57 -18.36 8.98
C TRP A 40 -24.35 -18.14 7.68
N LYS A 41 -25.68 -18.14 7.76
CA LYS A 41 -26.55 -17.72 6.67
C LYS A 41 -26.95 -16.28 6.93
N CYS A 42 -26.47 -15.36 6.07
CA CYS A 42 -27.15 -14.10 5.86
C CYS A 42 -28.60 -14.43 5.40
N PRO A 43 -29.65 -13.95 6.07
CA PRO A 43 -31.03 -14.22 5.68
C PRO A 43 -31.27 -13.77 4.24
N LEU A 44 -31.94 -14.60 3.44
CA LEU A 44 -32.26 -14.32 2.03
C LEU A 44 -32.92 -12.94 1.83
N GLU A 45 -33.62 -12.44 2.86
CA GLU A 45 -34.30 -11.15 2.88
C GLU A 45 -33.32 -9.96 2.88
N GLU A 46 -32.18 -10.02 3.59
CA GLU A 46 -31.16 -8.95 3.58
C GLU A 46 -30.44 -8.86 2.22
N PHE A 47 -30.21 -10.01 1.58
CA PHE A 47 -29.59 -10.05 0.24
C PHE A 47 -30.53 -9.56 -0.85
N GLU A 48 -31.84 -9.85 -0.75
CA GLU A 48 -32.87 -9.30 -1.64
C GLU A 48 -33.00 -7.79 -1.45
N GLN A 49 -32.89 -7.29 -0.21
CA GLN A 49 -32.97 -5.87 0.12
C GLN A 49 -31.77 -5.06 -0.43
N LEU A 50 -30.55 -5.59 -0.29
CA LEU A 50 -29.35 -5.00 -0.89
C LEU A 50 -29.38 -5.02 -2.44
N LYS A 51 -30.04 -6.01 -3.03
CA LYS A 51 -30.24 -6.09 -4.48
C LYS A 51 -31.27 -5.05 -4.96
N LEU A 52 -32.33 -4.83 -4.20
CA LEU A 52 -33.32 -3.77 -4.43
C LEU A 52 -32.70 -2.36 -4.29
N GLU A 53 -31.83 -2.15 -3.31
CA GLU A 53 -31.12 -0.87 -3.11
C GLU A 53 -30.12 -0.58 -4.24
N LYS A 54 -29.41 -1.60 -4.72
CA LYS A 54 -28.53 -1.50 -5.89
C LYS A 54 -29.31 -1.16 -7.16
N ASP A 55 -30.44 -1.83 -7.39
CA ASP A 55 -31.27 -1.58 -8.57
C ASP A 55 -31.97 -0.21 -8.49
N SER A 56 -32.32 0.27 -7.29
CA SER A 56 -32.78 1.65 -7.04
C SER A 56 -31.69 2.67 -7.36
N MET A 57 -30.45 2.47 -6.89
CA MET A 57 -29.32 3.35 -7.22
C MET A 57 -29.01 3.36 -8.73
N ALA A 58 -29.17 2.23 -9.42
CA ALA A 58 -28.99 2.16 -10.86
C ALA A 58 -30.09 2.91 -11.63
N ILE A 59 -31.34 2.87 -11.13
CA ILE A 59 -32.46 3.65 -11.65
C ILE A 59 -32.25 5.15 -11.38
N ASP A 60 -31.76 5.53 -10.20
CA ASP A 60 -31.47 6.93 -9.86
C ASP A 60 -30.32 7.50 -10.71
N LEU A 61 -29.29 6.70 -10.99
CA LEU A 61 -28.21 7.08 -11.89
C LEU A 61 -28.68 7.21 -13.35
N ALA A 62 -29.56 6.30 -13.80
CA ALA A 62 -30.18 6.38 -15.12
C ALA A 62 -31.15 7.57 -15.26
N THR A 63 -31.86 7.92 -14.19
CA THR A 63 -32.78 9.06 -14.12
C THR A 63 -32.01 10.39 -14.08
N CYS A 64 -30.87 10.45 -13.37
CA CYS A 64 -29.92 11.56 -13.48
C CYS A 64 -29.37 11.73 -14.89
N THR A 65 -29.15 10.61 -15.60
CA THR A 65 -28.63 10.63 -16.97
C THR A 65 -29.69 11.05 -17.99
N GLN A 66 -30.97 10.70 -17.78
CA GLN A 66 -32.09 11.15 -18.64
C GLN A 66 -32.51 12.61 -18.40
N ASN A 67 -32.37 13.12 -17.17
CA ASN A 67 -32.65 14.53 -16.84
C ASN A 67 -31.60 15.51 -17.39
N LEU A 68 -30.49 15.02 -17.96
CA LEU A 68 -29.47 15.83 -18.64
C LEU A 68 -29.85 16.16 -20.10
N GLU A 69 -30.93 15.57 -20.64
CA GLU A 69 -31.40 15.82 -22.01
C GLU A 69 -32.78 16.51 -22.05
N THR A 70 -32.91 17.75 -21.53
CA THR A 70 -33.92 18.75 -21.97
C THR A 70 -33.66 20.14 -21.32
N PRO A 71 -34.16 21.26 -21.88
CA PRO A 71 -33.46 22.54 -21.81
C PRO A 71 -33.81 23.34 -20.55
N ASN A 72 -32.94 23.32 -19.55
CA ASN A 72 -32.95 24.29 -18.43
C ASN A 72 -31.65 25.12 -18.35
N LEU A 73 -31.03 25.37 -19.50
CA LEU A 73 -29.82 26.19 -19.63
C LEU A 73 -30.08 27.71 -19.41
N ASN A 74 -31.33 28.15 -19.29
CA ASN A 74 -31.67 29.56 -19.06
C ASN A 74 -31.77 29.93 -17.57
N TYR A 75 -32.00 28.99 -16.66
CA TYR A 75 -32.06 29.27 -15.22
C TYR A 75 -30.66 29.38 -14.59
N LEU A 76 -29.69 28.59 -15.08
CA LEU A 76 -28.29 28.66 -14.65
C LEU A 76 -27.53 29.88 -15.22
N LYS A 77 -27.98 30.45 -16.35
CA LYS A 77 -27.37 31.66 -16.93
C LYS A 77 -27.74 32.95 -16.20
N GLN A 78 -28.86 33.01 -15.47
CA GLN A 78 -29.25 34.22 -14.71
C GLN A 78 -28.50 34.35 -13.38
N ASN A 79 -28.05 33.26 -12.74
CA ASN A 79 -27.33 33.33 -11.47
C ASN A 79 -25.80 33.43 -11.61
N ILE A 80 -25.24 33.13 -12.78
CA ILE A 80 -23.79 33.28 -13.05
C ILE A 80 -23.41 34.72 -13.44
N PHE A 81 -24.39 35.58 -13.79
CA PHE A 81 -24.13 36.98 -14.18
C PHE A 81 -24.15 37.99 -13.02
N SER A 82 -24.43 37.57 -11.78
CA SER A 82 -24.50 38.44 -10.59
C SER A 82 -23.16 38.56 -9.82
N LEU A 83 -22.16 37.72 -10.08
CA LEU A 83 -20.90 37.69 -9.32
C LEU A 83 -19.67 38.25 -10.07
N ARG A 84 -19.87 39.07 -11.09
CA ARG A 84 -18.80 39.81 -11.76
C ARG A 84 -19.15 41.28 -11.95
N SER A 85 -19.10 42.05 -10.86
CA SER A 85 -18.75 43.49 -10.90
C SER A 85 -18.59 44.05 -9.49
N ALA A 86 -17.34 44.22 -9.04
CA ALA A 86 -16.91 45.33 -8.19
C ALA A 86 -15.40 45.19 -7.90
N GLU A 87 -14.57 45.70 -8.80
CA GLU A 87 -13.27 46.26 -8.42
C GLU A 87 -13.55 47.61 -7.76
N TYR A 88 -13.09 47.84 -6.53
CA TYR A 88 -12.72 49.19 -6.05
C TYR A 88 -11.69 49.12 -4.93
N PHE A 89 -10.47 49.52 -5.30
CA PHE A 89 -9.45 50.30 -4.58
C PHE A 89 -9.46 50.40 -3.04
N SER A 90 -8.24 50.20 -2.52
CA SER A 90 -7.59 50.88 -1.40
C SER A 90 -8.39 51.98 -0.65
N ALA A 91 -8.64 51.74 0.63
CA ALA A 91 -8.71 52.80 1.63
C ALA A 91 -8.29 52.28 2.99
N ALA A 92 -7.05 52.60 3.38
CA ALA A 92 -6.64 52.58 4.77
C ALA A 92 -7.52 53.56 5.57
N ARG A 93 -8.19 53.10 6.62
CA ARG A 93 -8.54 53.90 7.81
C ARG A 93 -8.84 52.99 9.00
N ARG A 94 -7.89 53.04 9.95
CA ARG A 94 -7.97 52.79 11.40
C ARG A 94 -9.36 52.49 11.95
N CYS A 95 -9.56 51.25 12.39
CA CYS A 95 -10.28 50.95 13.63
C CYS A 95 -9.28 50.24 14.56
N VAL A 96 -8.87 50.95 15.61
CA VAL A 96 -8.10 50.37 16.72
C VAL A 96 -9.11 49.63 17.58
N HIS A 97 -9.30 48.35 17.29
CA HIS A 97 -9.71 47.39 18.30
C HIS A 97 -8.48 46.56 18.62
N THR A 98 -7.96 46.75 19.82
CA THR A 98 -6.96 45.88 20.44
C THR A 98 -7.61 44.52 20.72
N SER A 99 -7.78 43.72 19.67
CA SER A 99 -7.79 42.28 19.80
C SER A 99 -6.36 41.87 19.52
N THR A 100 -5.63 41.49 20.58
CA THR A 100 -4.37 40.78 20.43
C THR A 100 -4.65 39.55 19.58
N ALA A 101 -4.30 39.60 18.29
CA ALA A 101 -4.19 38.40 17.48
C ALA A 101 -3.33 37.41 18.29
N PRO A 102 -3.77 36.16 18.48
CA PRO A 102 -2.97 35.20 19.23
C PRO A 102 -1.60 35.15 18.57
N LEU A 103 -0.55 35.44 19.33
CA LEU A 103 0.83 35.30 18.88
C LEU A 103 0.98 33.85 18.43
N ILE A 104 0.99 33.61 17.12
CA ILE A 104 1.23 32.28 16.57
C ILE A 104 2.66 31.94 16.96
N ARG A 105 2.80 31.10 17.98
CA ARG A 105 4.10 30.70 18.51
C ARG A 105 4.84 29.94 17.42
N GLU A 106 6.08 30.34 17.16
CA GLU A 106 6.96 29.60 16.27
C GLU A 106 7.18 28.19 16.83
N THR A 107 6.87 27.21 16.01
CA THR A 107 7.06 25.78 16.28
C THR A 107 8.23 25.25 15.45
N GLY A 108 8.61 23.99 15.66
CA GLY A 108 9.46 23.27 14.69
C GLY A 108 8.60 22.35 13.82
N LEU A 109 9.26 21.53 12.99
CA LEU A 109 8.58 20.60 12.09
C LEU A 109 7.52 19.78 12.83
N TYR A 110 6.34 19.65 12.21
CA TYR A 110 5.18 18.91 12.72
C TYR A 110 4.62 19.46 14.05
N GLY A 111 5.04 20.66 14.45
CA GLY A 111 4.66 21.26 15.73
C GLY A 111 5.62 20.94 16.88
N PHE A 112 6.67 20.17 16.65
CA PHE A 112 7.64 19.81 17.70
C PHE A 112 8.67 20.92 17.91
N ASP A 113 8.75 21.43 19.14
CA ASP A 113 9.69 22.50 19.50
C ASP A 113 11.17 22.12 19.27
N HIS A 114 11.53 20.84 19.43
CA HIS A 114 12.88 20.34 19.15
C HIS A 114 13.27 20.53 17.68
N LEU A 115 12.33 20.35 16.76
CA LEU A 115 12.56 20.28 15.32
C LEU A 115 12.57 21.66 14.64
N LYS A 116 12.98 22.69 15.38
CA LYS A 116 13.32 24.02 14.82
C LYS A 116 14.61 23.99 13.99
N THR A 117 15.43 22.95 14.20
CA THR A 117 16.67 22.70 13.45
C THR A 117 16.83 21.20 13.18
N PRO A 118 17.58 20.78 12.14
CA PRO A 118 17.82 19.37 11.85
C PRO A 118 18.39 18.59 13.03
N ARG A 119 19.37 19.18 13.73
CA ARG A 119 20.00 18.57 14.91
C ARG A 119 19.07 18.42 16.11
N GLY A 120 17.88 19.03 16.05
CA GLY A 120 16.82 18.85 17.02
C GLY A 120 16.42 17.39 17.23
N PHE A 121 16.48 16.59 16.16
CA PHE A 121 16.23 15.15 16.21
C PHE A 121 17.14 14.42 17.21
N GLN A 122 18.41 14.81 17.35
CA GLN A 122 19.33 14.18 18.29
C GLN A 122 18.87 14.36 19.74
N ARG A 123 18.45 15.59 20.09
CA ARG A 123 17.91 15.90 21.42
C ARG A 123 16.58 15.21 21.67
N MET A 124 15.72 15.16 20.66
CA MET A 124 14.43 14.48 20.75
C MET A 124 14.61 12.98 21.05
N VAL A 125 15.61 12.34 20.44
CA VAL A 125 16.02 10.95 20.74
C VAL A 125 16.58 10.84 22.17
N ASP A 126 17.47 11.75 22.57
CA ASP A 126 18.06 11.74 23.93
C ASP A 126 16.96 11.81 25.00
N ASP A 127 16.05 12.77 24.88
CA ASP A 127 14.95 12.99 25.82
C ASP A 127 14.00 11.77 25.88
N ALA A 128 13.69 11.18 24.72
CA ALA A 128 12.86 9.97 24.65
C ALA A 128 13.53 8.78 25.34
N ILE A 129 14.82 8.54 25.08
CA ILE A 129 15.58 7.45 25.72
C ILE A 129 15.71 7.67 27.22
N GLU A 130 16.01 8.91 27.67
CA GLU A 130 16.10 9.25 29.08
C GLU A 130 14.77 8.98 29.79
N ARG A 131 13.67 9.52 29.26
CA ARG A 131 12.32 9.33 29.81
C ARG A 131 11.92 7.86 29.86
N SER A 132 12.15 7.12 28.78
CA SER A 132 11.84 5.70 28.72
C SER A 132 12.68 4.92 29.73
N ASN A 133 13.96 5.24 29.94
CA ASN A 133 14.80 4.57 30.93
C ASN A 133 14.35 4.82 32.38
N GLU A 134 13.84 6.02 32.69
CA GLU A 134 13.20 6.27 33.99
C GLU A 134 11.98 5.38 34.21
N LEU A 135 11.12 5.27 33.20
CA LEU A 135 9.92 4.44 33.25
C LEU A 135 10.27 2.95 33.34
N VAL A 136 11.29 2.48 32.60
CA VAL A 136 11.80 1.11 32.72
C VAL A 136 12.29 0.81 34.14
N LYS A 137 13.03 1.74 34.76
CA LYS A 137 13.47 1.61 36.17
C LYS A 137 12.29 1.56 37.14
N TYR A 138 11.26 2.39 36.91
CA TYR A 138 10.04 2.37 37.70
C TYR A 138 9.28 1.03 37.56
N ILE A 139 9.11 0.53 36.34
CA ILE A 139 8.48 -0.76 36.05
C ILE A 139 9.28 -1.91 36.69
N ALA A 140 10.62 -1.83 36.73
CA ALA A 140 11.45 -2.83 37.38
C ALA A 140 11.18 -2.98 38.89
N GLY A 141 10.60 -1.96 39.52
CA GLY A 141 10.07 -2.03 40.89
C GLY A 141 8.78 -2.84 41.04
N MET A 142 8.20 -3.33 39.93
CA MET A 142 6.95 -4.10 39.86
C MET A 142 5.74 -3.41 40.53
N PRO A 143 5.38 -2.17 40.11
CA PRO A 143 4.22 -1.44 40.62
C PRO A 143 2.89 -2.15 40.26
N SER A 144 1.74 -1.55 40.57
CA SER A 144 0.44 -2.17 40.26
C SER A 144 0.23 -2.35 38.75
N GLY A 145 -0.59 -3.34 38.33
CA GLY A 145 -0.91 -3.56 36.92
C GLY A 145 -1.31 -2.29 36.14
N PRO A 146 -2.22 -1.44 36.64
CA PRO A 146 -2.57 -0.17 35.99
C PRO A 146 -1.39 0.78 35.81
N GLU A 147 -0.50 0.87 36.79
CA GLU A 147 0.71 1.70 36.72
C GLU A 147 1.71 1.15 35.69
N ILE A 148 1.85 -0.18 35.58
CA ILE A 148 2.68 -0.82 34.57
C ILE A 148 2.17 -0.48 33.16
N ILE A 149 0.86 -0.66 32.90
CA ILE A 149 0.28 -0.40 31.58
C ILE A 149 0.40 1.08 31.21
N LYS A 150 0.15 1.98 32.15
CA LYS A 150 0.34 3.42 31.93
C LYS A 150 1.81 3.76 31.60
N ALA A 151 2.75 3.21 32.36
CA ALA A 151 4.18 3.45 32.11
C ALA A 151 4.64 2.87 30.75
N MET A 152 4.13 1.69 30.37
CA MET A 152 4.37 1.11 29.04
C MET A 152 3.81 1.97 27.91
N ASP A 153 2.63 2.56 28.11
CA ASP A 153 2.04 3.48 27.14
C ASP A 153 2.83 4.78 27.00
N GLU A 154 3.30 5.35 28.12
CA GLU A 154 4.18 6.52 28.13
C GLU A 154 5.53 6.24 27.45
N ILE A 155 6.13 5.05 27.66
CA ILE A 155 7.33 4.62 26.93
C ILE A 155 7.06 4.60 25.43
N SER A 156 5.94 4.01 25.02
CA SER A 156 5.59 3.92 23.61
C SER A 156 5.37 5.30 23.00
N ASN A 157 4.63 6.18 23.68
CA ASN A 157 4.42 7.54 23.22
C ASN A 157 5.74 8.31 23.01
N ALA A 158 6.69 8.19 23.95
CA ALA A 158 8.00 8.84 23.82
C ALA A 158 8.79 8.31 22.61
N VAL A 159 8.80 7.00 22.40
CA VAL A 159 9.54 6.33 21.32
C VAL A 159 8.87 6.58 19.95
N CYS A 160 7.56 6.36 19.83
CA CYS A 160 6.79 6.57 18.59
C CYS A 160 6.88 8.01 18.10
N THR A 161 6.81 8.99 19.00
CA THR A 161 6.92 10.41 18.66
C THR A 161 8.21 10.71 17.87
N VAL A 162 9.32 10.07 18.24
CA VAL A 162 10.60 10.19 17.51
C VAL A 162 10.56 9.38 16.21
N ILE A 163 10.10 8.13 16.25
CA ILE A 163 10.06 7.23 15.10
C ILE A 163 9.23 7.86 13.97
N ASP A 164 7.99 8.25 14.26
CA ASP A 164 7.03 8.72 13.27
C ASP A 164 7.48 10.05 12.64
N SER A 165 7.98 10.98 13.47
CA SER A 165 8.49 12.27 12.97
C SER A 165 9.76 12.12 12.13
N ALA A 166 10.68 11.24 12.54
CA ALA A 166 11.88 10.95 11.77
C ALA A 166 11.53 10.25 10.45
N GLU A 167 10.64 9.26 10.48
CA GLU A 167 10.26 8.49 9.29
C GLU A 167 9.54 9.36 8.26
N LEU A 168 8.62 10.21 8.71
CA LEU A 168 7.97 11.19 7.84
C LEU A 168 9.01 12.14 7.22
N CYS A 169 9.95 12.66 8.02
CA CYS A 169 10.95 13.61 7.57
C CYS A 169 11.86 13.03 6.48
N ARG A 170 12.32 11.79 6.66
CA ARG A 170 13.18 11.09 5.69
C ARG A 170 12.56 10.95 4.29
N HIS A 171 11.24 10.88 4.22
CA HIS A 171 10.51 10.68 2.96
C HIS A 171 9.98 11.96 2.33
N THR A 172 9.83 13.03 3.11
CA THR A 172 9.06 14.21 2.68
C THR A 172 9.84 15.52 2.68
N HIS A 173 10.88 15.64 3.52
CA HIS A 173 11.57 16.91 3.70
C HIS A 173 12.53 17.21 2.53
N PRO A 174 12.45 18.40 1.90
CA PRO A 174 13.28 18.73 0.73
C PRO A 174 14.74 19.04 1.09
N ASP A 175 15.01 19.50 2.31
CA ASP A 175 16.37 19.71 2.80
C ASP A 175 17.02 18.39 3.23
N ARG A 176 18.20 18.12 2.66
CA ARG A 176 18.98 16.91 2.93
C ARG A 176 19.50 16.86 4.36
N GLU A 177 19.80 17.99 5.00
CA GLU A 177 20.32 17.96 6.37
C GLU A 177 19.24 17.43 7.34
N PHE A 178 17.99 17.85 7.15
CA PHE A 178 16.85 17.30 7.90
C PHE A 178 16.67 15.80 7.65
N ALA A 179 16.70 15.35 6.39
CA ALA A 179 16.56 13.93 6.06
C ALA A 179 17.71 13.06 6.61
N GLU A 180 18.94 13.58 6.61
CA GLU A 180 20.12 12.90 7.16
C GLU A 180 20.08 12.81 8.70
N GLU A 181 19.73 13.90 9.39
CA GLU A 181 19.58 13.88 10.85
C GLU A 181 18.40 13.01 11.30
N ALA A 182 17.28 13.03 10.57
CA ALA A 182 16.16 12.13 10.80
C ALA A 182 16.55 10.66 10.56
N SER A 183 17.38 10.36 9.57
CA SER A 183 17.92 9.01 9.34
C SER A 183 18.79 8.53 10.50
N LYS A 184 19.65 9.39 11.05
CA LYS A 184 20.46 9.06 12.25
C LYS A 184 19.58 8.83 13.47
N ALA A 185 18.56 9.66 13.66
CA ALA A 185 17.60 9.50 14.75
C ALA A 185 16.80 8.21 14.63
N SER A 186 16.29 7.88 13.44
CA SER A 186 15.59 6.63 13.15
C SER A 186 16.46 5.41 13.49
N LEU A 187 17.73 5.38 13.07
CA LEU A 187 18.63 4.28 13.42
C LEU A 187 18.81 4.13 14.94
N ARG A 188 19.08 5.24 15.63
CA ARG A 188 19.37 5.23 17.07
C ARG A 188 18.16 4.86 17.91
N ILE A 189 16.97 5.38 17.59
CA ILE A 189 15.75 5.05 18.34
C ILE A 189 15.31 3.60 18.08
N ASN A 190 15.53 3.06 16.87
CA ASN A 190 15.24 1.67 16.56
C ASN A 190 16.16 0.69 17.32
N GLU A 191 17.44 1.04 17.50
CA GLU A 191 18.34 0.27 18.37
C GLU A 191 17.81 0.21 19.81
N TYR A 192 17.35 1.35 20.34
CA TYR A 192 16.75 1.40 21.66
C TYR A 192 15.41 0.64 21.76
N LEU A 193 14.57 0.70 20.73
CA LEU A 193 13.33 -0.08 20.67
C LEU A 193 13.61 -1.59 20.70
N ASN A 194 14.66 -2.06 20.02
CA ASN A 194 15.08 -3.47 20.10
C ASN A 194 15.51 -3.86 21.52
N TYR A 195 16.20 -2.96 22.23
CA TYR A 195 16.51 -3.16 23.66
C TYR A 195 15.23 -3.28 24.50
N LEU A 196 14.21 -2.44 24.28
CA LEU A 196 12.93 -2.52 24.99
C LEU A 196 12.21 -3.84 24.70
N ASN A 197 12.13 -4.23 23.43
CA ASN A 197 11.43 -5.45 23.01
C ASN A 197 12.11 -6.75 23.46
N SER A 198 13.40 -6.69 23.81
CA SER A 198 14.17 -7.82 24.36
C SER A 198 14.33 -7.76 25.88
N ASN A 199 13.67 -6.81 26.55
CA ASN A 199 13.81 -6.62 28.00
C ASN A 199 12.88 -7.56 28.78
N CYS A 200 13.45 -8.65 29.35
CA CYS A 200 12.68 -9.61 30.14
C CYS A 200 12.01 -9.01 31.38
N THR A 201 12.54 -7.93 31.94
CA THR A 201 11.89 -7.25 33.08
C THR A 201 10.57 -6.61 32.66
N LEU A 202 10.53 -5.95 31.51
CA LEU A 202 9.29 -5.40 30.96
C LEU A 202 8.27 -6.50 30.65
N TYR A 203 8.73 -7.60 30.05
CA TYR A 203 7.86 -8.76 29.77
C TYR A 203 7.23 -9.36 31.03
N HIS A 204 8.03 -9.60 32.08
CA HIS A 204 7.49 -10.09 33.36
C HIS A 204 6.54 -9.09 34.02
N ALA A 205 6.79 -7.79 33.88
CA ALA A 205 5.88 -6.77 34.38
C ALA A 205 4.54 -6.77 33.63
N VAL A 206 4.55 -6.94 32.31
CA VAL A 206 3.32 -7.08 31.50
C VAL A 206 2.54 -8.34 31.89
N ILE A 207 3.21 -9.48 32.10
CA ILE A 207 2.56 -10.70 32.63
C ILE A 207 1.90 -10.43 33.98
N LYS A 208 2.60 -9.75 34.90
CA LYS A 208 2.04 -9.36 36.20
C LYS A 208 0.81 -8.48 36.01
N ALA A 209 0.87 -7.49 35.12
CA ALA A 209 -0.27 -6.62 34.84
C ALA A 209 -1.49 -7.42 34.32
N GLU A 210 -1.28 -8.41 33.46
CA GLU A 210 -2.35 -9.30 32.98
C GLU A 210 -2.96 -10.15 34.12
N GLN A 211 -2.16 -10.54 35.13
CA GLN A 211 -2.66 -11.24 36.34
C GLN A 211 -3.46 -10.30 37.26
N ASP A 212 -3.12 -9.02 37.29
CA ASP A 212 -3.84 -7.95 38.02
C ASP A 212 -5.14 -7.53 37.28
N TYR A 213 -5.76 -8.41 36.49
CA TYR A 213 -6.88 -8.09 35.57
C TYR A 213 -8.03 -7.32 36.22
N HIS A 214 -8.36 -7.65 37.47
CA HIS A 214 -9.46 -7.06 38.23
C HIS A 214 -9.23 -5.58 38.59
N LEU A 215 -8.00 -5.09 38.49
CA LEU A 215 -7.63 -3.68 38.72
C LEU A 215 -7.63 -2.86 37.42
N LEU A 216 -7.74 -3.52 36.26
CA LEU A 216 -7.62 -2.90 34.95
C LEU A 216 -9.00 -2.58 34.34
N THR A 217 -9.07 -1.50 33.56
CA THR A 217 -10.20 -1.27 32.63
C THR A 217 -10.16 -2.30 31.51
N GLU A 218 -11.28 -2.52 30.82
CA GLU A 218 -11.34 -3.43 29.66
C GLU A 218 -10.29 -3.08 28.59
N GLU A 219 -10.10 -1.79 28.32
CA GLU A 219 -9.07 -1.30 27.40
C GLU A 219 -7.66 -1.61 27.90
N ALA A 220 -7.38 -1.41 29.19
CA ALA A 220 -6.07 -1.68 29.77
C ALA A 220 -5.78 -3.20 29.85
N GLN A 221 -6.80 -4.04 30.05
CA GLN A 221 -6.68 -5.50 29.93
C GLN A 221 -6.31 -5.89 28.50
N ARG A 222 -7.01 -5.32 27.52
CA ARG A 222 -6.72 -5.53 26.10
C ARG A 222 -5.29 -5.08 25.77
N ALA A 223 -4.88 -3.90 26.25
CA ALA A 223 -3.53 -3.40 26.08
C ALA A 223 -2.49 -4.38 26.67
N ALA A 224 -2.64 -4.81 27.93
CA ALA A 224 -1.75 -5.78 28.57
C ALA A 224 -1.60 -7.07 27.75
N HIS A 225 -2.73 -7.61 27.28
CA HIS A 225 -2.78 -8.82 26.47
C HIS A 225 -2.00 -8.68 25.16
N TYR A 226 -2.23 -7.60 24.39
CA TYR A 226 -1.53 -7.37 23.13
C TYR A 226 -0.05 -7.04 23.34
N LEU A 227 0.30 -6.30 24.39
CA LEU A 227 1.70 -6.04 24.77
C LEU A 227 2.46 -7.35 25.02
N ARG A 228 1.83 -8.30 25.74
CA ARG A 228 2.43 -9.62 25.97
C ARG A 228 2.63 -10.36 24.65
N ILE A 229 1.60 -10.43 23.81
CA ILE A 229 1.67 -11.10 22.51
C ILE A 229 2.76 -10.49 21.63
N ASP A 230 2.86 -9.16 21.59
CA ASP A 230 3.85 -8.48 20.76
C ASP A 230 5.28 -8.74 21.22
N LEU A 231 5.54 -8.78 22.54
CA LEU A 231 6.83 -9.21 23.09
C LEU A 231 7.12 -10.69 22.78
N GLU A 232 6.09 -11.54 22.86
CA GLU A 232 6.22 -12.97 22.56
C GLU A 232 6.48 -13.26 21.09
N LYS A 233 6.05 -12.41 20.14
CA LYS A 233 6.37 -12.54 18.71
C LYS A 233 7.87 -12.54 18.42
N GLY A 234 8.68 -11.90 19.28
CA GLY A 234 10.15 -11.93 19.22
C GLY A 234 10.78 -13.17 19.84
N GLY A 235 9.97 -14.06 20.43
CA GLY A 235 10.46 -15.24 21.14
C GLY A 235 10.98 -14.95 22.54
N ILE A 236 10.67 -13.80 23.15
CA ILE A 236 11.21 -13.43 24.48
C ILE A 236 10.86 -14.44 25.59
N HIS A 237 9.79 -15.20 25.41
CA HIS A 237 9.31 -16.24 26.31
C HIS A 237 10.07 -17.58 26.16
N LEU A 238 10.91 -17.71 25.13
CA LEU A 238 11.66 -18.93 24.84
C LEU A 238 12.89 -19.06 25.73
N SER A 239 13.46 -20.27 25.80
CA SER A 239 14.77 -20.48 26.40
C SER A 239 15.85 -19.76 25.59
N SER A 240 16.97 -19.39 26.23
CA SER A 240 18.09 -18.70 25.58
C SER A 240 18.53 -19.39 24.28
N GLU A 241 18.67 -20.72 24.30
CA GLU A 241 19.07 -21.50 23.10
C GLU A 241 18.07 -21.37 21.95
N LYS A 242 16.77 -21.45 22.25
CA LYS A 242 15.71 -21.29 21.24
C LYS A 242 15.63 -19.86 20.73
N LEU A 243 15.77 -18.88 21.61
CA LEU A 243 15.78 -17.45 21.26
C LEU A 243 16.98 -17.12 20.35
N ASP A 244 18.17 -17.64 20.65
CA ASP A 244 19.35 -17.46 19.81
C ASP A 244 19.13 -18.05 18.41
N ARG A 245 18.51 -19.23 18.32
CA ARG A 245 18.17 -19.85 17.03
C ARG A 245 17.13 -19.04 16.26
N VAL A 246 16.08 -18.55 16.92
CA VAL A 246 15.05 -17.68 16.34
C VAL A 246 15.65 -16.38 15.81
N ASN A 247 16.56 -15.75 16.56
CA ASN A 247 17.27 -14.55 16.14
C ASN A 247 18.12 -14.81 14.89
N GLN A 248 18.85 -15.93 14.85
CA GLN A 248 19.62 -16.31 13.67
C GLN A 248 18.73 -16.57 12.45
N LEU A 249 17.59 -17.25 12.64
CA LEU A 249 16.62 -17.51 11.57
C LEU A 249 16.01 -16.20 11.04
N ASN A 250 15.68 -15.25 11.90
CA ASN A 250 15.20 -13.93 11.49
C ASN A 250 16.24 -13.20 10.62
N ILE A 251 17.52 -13.21 11.01
CA ILE A 251 18.62 -12.64 10.21
C ILE A 251 18.70 -13.34 8.84
N ASP A 252 18.61 -14.67 8.83
CA ASP A 252 18.68 -15.45 7.60
C ASP A 252 17.47 -15.18 6.69
N ILE A 253 16.26 -15.09 7.24
CA ILE A 253 15.03 -14.75 6.52
C ILE A 253 15.14 -13.37 5.86
N VAL A 254 15.53 -12.34 6.62
CA VAL A 254 15.69 -10.98 6.08
C VAL A 254 16.76 -10.94 4.97
N ARG A 255 17.88 -11.64 5.17
CA ARG A 255 18.93 -11.76 4.16
C ARG A 255 18.43 -12.44 2.89
N LEU A 256 17.67 -13.53 3.02
CA LEU A 256 17.10 -14.28 1.89
C LEU A 256 16.06 -13.46 1.13
N CYS A 257 15.19 -12.70 1.82
CA CYS A 257 14.23 -11.79 1.17
C CYS A 257 14.99 -10.72 0.34
N ARG A 258 16.04 -10.12 0.92
CA ARG A 258 16.87 -9.16 0.22
C ARG A 258 17.55 -9.78 -1.02
N GLU A 259 18.14 -10.95 -0.87
CA GLU A 259 18.78 -11.69 -1.98
C GLU A 259 17.77 -12.00 -3.10
N PHE A 260 16.54 -12.41 -2.74
CA PHE A 260 15.47 -12.68 -3.69
C PHE A 260 15.15 -11.44 -4.55
N ASN A 261 15.02 -10.28 -3.92
CA ASN A 261 14.71 -9.01 -4.61
C ASN A 261 15.91 -8.48 -5.41
N GLU A 262 17.13 -8.57 -4.87
CA GLU A 262 18.35 -8.21 -5.59
C GLU A 262 18.51 -9.04 -6.89
N ASN A 263 18.18 -10.33 -6.85
CA ASN A 263 18.21 -11.19 -8.03
C ASN A 263 17.19 -10.77 -9.10
N ILE A 264 15.99 -10.32 -8.70
CA ILE A 264 14.96 -9.82 -9.64
C ILE A 264 15.46 -8.55 -10.35
N ILE A 265 16.07 -7.64 -9.59
CA ILE A 265 16.63 -6.39 -10.13
C ILE A 265 17.84 -6.68 -11.03
N ALA A 266 18.69 -7.65 -10.67
CA ALA A 266 19.92 -7.96 -11.39
C ALA A 266 19.70 -8.74 -12.70
N ASP A 267 18.69 -9.62 -12.77
CA ASP A 267 18.30 -10.34 -13.98
C ASP A 267 16.81 -10.11 -14.29
N PRO A 268 16.45 -8.92 -14.81
CA PRO A 268 15.08 -8.64 -15.24
C PRO A 268 14.64 -9.47 -16.46
N GLY A 269 15.56 -10.26 -17.05
CA GLY A 269 15.34 -10.96 -18.30
C GLY A 269 15.27 -10.03 -19.52
N HIS A 270 15.47 -10.61 -20.70
CA HIS A 270 15.25 -9.92 -21.95
C HIS A 270 14.92 -10.90 -23.08
N VAL A 271 14.29 -10.36 -24.13
CA VAL A 271 13.98 -11.05 -25.37
C VAL A 271 14.47 -10.22 -26.56
N ASP A 272 15.16 -10.87 -27.49
CA ASP A 272 15.67 -10.25 -28.71
C ASP A 272 14.72 -10.53 -29.89
N ILE A 273 14.10 -9.49 -30.42
CA ILE A 273 13.11 -9.57 -31.50
C ILE A 273 13.69 -9.07 -32.82
N PHE A 274 13.61 -9.91 -33.85
CA PHE A 274 13.98 -9.61 -35.23
C PHE A 274 12.86 -10.02 -36.21
N PRO A 275 12.65 -9.28 -37.30
CA PRO A 275 13.21 -7.95 -37.60
C PRO A 275 12.61 -6.86 -36.70
N ALA A 276 13.26 -5.69 -36.63
CA ALA A 276 12.80 -4.54 -35.85
C ALA A 276 11.37 -4.05 -36.20
N SER A 277 10.85 -4.39 -37.39
CA SER A 277 9.49 -4.06 -37.82
C SER A 277 8.40 -4.77 -37.02
N ARG A 278 8.72 -5.84 -36.28
CA ARG A 278 7.78 -6.56 -35.41
C ARG A 278 7.39 -5.78 -34.15
N ILE A 279 8.13 -4.74 -33.80
CA ILE A 279 7.85 -3.89 -32.63
C ILE A 279 7.21 -2.57 -33.07
N PRO A 280 6.00 -2.23 -32.59
CA PRO A 280 5.36 -0.95 -32.83
C PRO A 280 6.24 0.25 -32.42
N LYS A 281 6.26 1.32 -33.22
CA LYS A 281 7.05 2.55 -32.95
C LYS A 281 6.81 3.14 -31.57
N LYS A 282 5.55 3.11 -31.09
CA LYS A 282 5.17 3.58 -29.75
C LYS A 282 5.89 2.86 -28.61
N LEU A 283 6.38 1.64 -28.84
CA LEU A 283 7.11 0.87 -27.83
C LEU A 283 8.63 1.08 -27.91
N HIS A 284 9.17 1.77 -28.93
CA HIS A 284 10.62 1.85 -29.14
C HIS A 284 11.37 2.48 -27.96
N HIS A 285 10.73 3.38 -27.21
CA HIS A 285 11.30 3.99 -26.00
C HIS A 285 11.54 2.99 -24.85
N LEU A 286 10.88 1.83 -24.87
CA LEU A 286 11.03 0.73 -23.91
C LEU A 286 12.01 -0.35 -24.40
N THR A 287 12.69 -0.13 -25.54
CA THR A 287 13.52 -1.14 -26.19
C THR A 287 14.93 -0.64 -26.46
N ARG A 288 15.87 -1.58 -26.60
CA ARG A 288 17.25 -1.27 -27.01
C ARG A 288 17.52 -1.82 -28.41
N PRO A 289 18.02 -1.02 -29.37
CA PRO A 289 18.32 -1.52 -30.71
C PRO A 289 19.50 -2.50 -30.67
N ILE A 290 19.38 -3.60 -31.42
CA ILE A 290 20.41 -4.64 -31.56
C ILE A 290 20.60 -5.02 -33.03
N TYR A 291 21.74 -5.62 -33.37
CA TYR A 291 22.08 -5.99 -34.74
C TYR A 291 22.65 -7.41 -34.80
N ARG A 292 22.22 -8.20 -35.79
CA ARG A 292 22.78 -9.53 -36.07
C ARG A 292 23.17 -9.67 -37.55
N PRO A 293 24.09 -10.60 -37.90
CA PRO A 293 24.37 -10.91 -39.30
C PRO A 293 23.08 -11.38 -40.00
N SER A 294 22.80 -10.84 -41.19
CA SER A 294 21.59 -11.22 -41.95
C SER A 294 21.64 -12.69 -42.35
N ARG A 295 20.64 -13.49 -41.93
CA ARG A 295 20.40 -14.83 -42.49
C ARG A 295 19.63 -14.65 -43.80
N ALA A 296 20.34 -14.38 -44.90
CA ALA A 296 19.74 -14.43 -46.22
C ALA A 296 19.35 -15.88 -46.55
N LEU A 297 18.07 -16.23 -46.33
CA LEU A 297 17.45 -17.39 -46.95
C LEU A 297 17.18 -17.03 -48.42
N ASN A 298 18.20 -17.13 -49.28
CA ASN A 298 18.01 -17.17 -50.73
C ASN A 298 19.20 -17.88 -51.40
N LEU A 299 18.86 -18.75 -52.36
CA LEU A 299 19.70 -19.56 -53.26
C LEU A 299 20.59 -18.73 -54.20
N SER A 300 21.23 -17.67 -53.72
CA SER A 300 22.08 -16.78 -54.51
C SER A 300 23.54 -16.97 -54.11
N THR A 301 24.35 -17.41 -55.06
CA THR A 301 25.76 -17.83 -54.95
C THR A 301 26.78 -16.73 -54.62
N VAL A 302 26.38 -15.64 -53.95
CA VAL A 302 27.31 -14.61 -53.48
C VAL A 302 26.94 -14.15 -52.07
N PRO A 303 27.75 -14.46 -51.03
CA PRO A 303 27.51 -13.96 -49.68
C PRO A 303 27.84 -12.47 -49.62
N ASP A 304 26.81 -11.62 -49.60
CA ASP A 304 26.94 -10.20 -49.28
C ASP A 304 27.17 -10.07 -47.76
N SER A 305 28.43 -10.22 -47.34
CA SER A 305 28.88 -10.36 -45.96
C SER A 305 28.68 -9.12 -45.05
N ASN A 306 28.09 -8.04 -45.57
CA ASN A 306 27.99 -6.75 -44.86
C ASN A 306 26.57 -6.31 -44.46
N LYS A 307 25.51 -7.07 -44.75
CA LYS A 307 24.14 -6.69 -44.33
C LYS A 307 23.85 -7.15 -42.89
N LYS A 308 23.76 -6.18 -41.97
CA LYS A 308 23.29 -6.38 -40.58
C LYS A 308 21.78 -6.20 -40.49
N GLU A 309 21.07 -7.19 -39.95
CA GLU A 309 19.65 -7.08 -39.65
C GLU A 309 19.45 -6.35 -38.31
N LYS A 310 18.63 -5.30 -38.30
CA LYS A 310 18.27 -4.56 -37.08
C LYS A 310 17.13 -5.28 -36.35
N GLY A 311 17.25 -5.40 -35.03
CA GLY A 311 16.23 -5.88 -34.11
C GLY A 311 16.10 -4.99 -32.88
N PHE A 312 15.25 -5.40 -31.95
CA PHE A 312 15.06 -4.75 -30.66
C PHE A 312 15.16 -5.76 -29.53
N ARG A 313 15.92 -5.41 -28.49
CA ARG A 313 15.94 -6.09 -27.19
C ARG A 313 14.86 -5.48 -26.31
N LEU A 314 13.96 -6.33 -25.85
CA LEU A 314 12.91 -6.03 -24.88
C LEU A 314 13.39 -6.48 -23.51
N VAL A 315 13.48 -5.58 -22.54
CA VAL A 315 13.70 -5.95 -21.14
C VAL A 315 12.35 -6.36 -20.56
N THR A 316 12.29 -7.41 -19.76
CA THR A 316 11.04 -7.97 -19.23
C THR A 316 10.70 -7.51 -17.81
N GLU A 317 11.15 -6.30 -17.43
CA GLU A 317 10.70 -5.62 -16.21
C GLU A 317 9.18 -5.39 -16.23
N PRO A 318 8.49 -5.33 -15.07
CA PRO A 318 7.03 -5.29 -14.98
C PRO A 318 6.36 -4.26 -15.89
N ASP A 319 6.78 -2.99 -15.84
CA ASP A 319 6.20 -1.90 -16.64
C ASP A 319 6.37 -2.12 -18.16
N ALA A 320 7.56 -2.57 -18.55
CA ALA A 320 7.88 -2.85 -19.95
C ALA A 320 7.09 -4.06 -20.46
N LEU A 321 7.02 -5.13 -19.65
CA LEU A 321 6.27 -6.34 -19.95
C LEU A 321 4.78 -6.04 -20.12
N CYS A 322 4.18 -5.31 -19.18
CA CYS A 322 2.78 -4.88 -19.24
C CYS A 322 2.50 -4.10 -20.54
N SER A 323 3.36 -3.13 -20.86
CA SER A 323 3.27 -2.34 -22.10
C SER A 323 3.36 -3.20 -23.37
N ILE A 324 4.27 -4.18 -23.39
CA ILE A 324 4.42 -5.11 -24.52
C ILE A 324 3.17 -5.97 -24.68
N LEU A 325 2.68 -6.59 -23.60
CA LEU A 325 1.49 -7.45 -23.64
C LEU A 325 0.24 -6.69 -24.07
N GLN A 326 0.09 -5.43 -23.66
CA GLN A 326 -1.05 -4.61 -24.07
C GLN A 326 -0.95 -4.06 -25.49
N LEU A 327 0.24 -3.69 -25.97
CA LEU A 327 0.39 -2.84 -27.16
C LEU A 327 1.01 -3.52 -28.37
N ALA A 328 1.73 -4.65 -28.21
CA ALA A 328 2.32 -5.38 -29.32
C ALA A 328 1.26 -6.21 -30.06
N SER A 329 1.09 -5.95 -31.35
CA SER A 329 0.11 -6.67 -32.18
C SER A 329 0.57 -8.09 -32.54
N ASP A 330 1.87 -8.35 -32.56
CA ASP A 330 2.46 -9.64 -32.90
C ASP A 330 2.35 -10.62 -31.71
N ALA A 331 1.59 -11.70 -31.89
CA ALA A 331 1.32 -12.68 -30.85
C ALA A 331 2.57 -13.44 -30.38
N GLU A 332 3.51 -13.72 -31.29
CA GLU A 332 4.76 -14.40 -30.95
C GLU A 332 5.68 -13.48 -30.14
N VAL A 333 5.66 -12.17 -30.40
CA VAL A 333 6.38 -11.20 -29.54
C VAL A 333 5.78 -11.20 -28.13
N ARG A 334 4.45 -11.17 -27.99
CA ARG A 334 3.78 -11.22 -26.69
C ARG A 334 4.09 -12.51 -25.95
N LYS A 335 4.03 -13.65 -26.64
CA LYS A 335 4.37 -14.98 -26.09
C LYS A 335 5.80 -15.03 -25.56
N LEU A 336 6.78 -14.62 -26.37
CA LEU A 336 8.19 -14.65 -25.96
C LEU A 336 8.42 -13.74 -24.74
N ALA A 337 7.84 -12.54 -24.73
CA ALA A 337 7.94 -11.61 -23.60
C ALA A 337 7.26 -12.19 -22.34
N TYR A 338 6.04 -12.72 -22.46
CA TYR A 338 5.29 -13.34 -21.37
C TYR A 338 6.07 -14.48 -20.73
N VAL A 339 6.52 -15.46 -21.53
CA VAL A 339 7.25 -16.62 -21.02
C VAL A 339 8.55 -16.18 -20.36
N ARG A 340 9.32 -15.27 -20.98
CA ARG A 340 10.59 -14.84 -20.42
C ARG A 340 10.42 -14.04 -19.12
N GLY A 341 9.48 -13.10 -19.08
CA GLY A 341 9.21 -12.28 -17.90
C GLY A 341 8.72 -13.08 -16.69
N ASN A 342 7.97 -14.16 -16.92
CA ASN A 342 7.50 -15.05 -15.86
C ASN A 342 8.47 -16.22 -15.53
N SER A 343 9.70 -16.21 -16.07
CA SER A 343 10.67 -17.32 -15.89
C SER A 343 12.00 -16.89 -15.24
N VAL A 344 12.14 -15.62 -14.86
CA VAL A 344 13.36 -15.06 -14.25
C VAL A 344 13.11 -14.61 -12.82
N PRO A 345 14.15 -14.58 -11.97
CA PRO A 345 15.48 -15.16 -12.13
C PRO A 345 15.53 -16.62 -11.62
N ARG A 346 16.27 -17.52 -12.30
CA ARG A 346 16.36 -18.94 -11.85
C ARG A 346 17.10 -19.11 -10.52
N ALA A 347 17.96 -18.17 -10.16
CA ALA A 347 18.65 -18.15 -8.87
C ALA A 347 17.67 -18.15 -7.68
N ASN A 348 16.49 -17.56 -7.86
CA ASN A 348 15.48 -17.46 -6.81
C ASN A 348 14.80 -18.77 -6.46
N LEU A 349 14.94 -19.84 -7.26
CA LEU A 349 14.42 -21.15 -6.88
C LEU A 349 15.08 -21.66 -5.59
N VAL A 350 16.42 -21.59 -5.52
CA VAL A 350 17.17 -22.04 -4.34
C VAL A 350 16.98 -21.08 -3.16
N VAL A 351 16.86 -19.78 -3.42
CA VAL A 351 16.59 -18.78 -2.37
C VAL A 351 15.21 -19.04 -1.75
N LEU A 352 14.20 -19.32 -2.57
CA LEU A 352 12.85 -19.61 -2.12
C LEU A 352 12.78 -20.90 -1.30
N ASP A 353 13.45 -21.97 -1.74
CA ASP A 353 13.52 -23.23 -0.96
C ASP A 353 14.12 -22.99 0.44
N LYS A 354 15.21 -22.23 0.52
CA LYS A 354 15.84 -21.87 1.79
C LYS A 354 14.94 -20.98 2.64
N LEU A 355 14.23 -20.04 2.04
CA LEU A 355 13.33 -19.13 2.73
C LEU A 355 12.14 -19.88 3.33
N ILE A 356 11.54 -20.81 2.57
CA ILE A 356 10.45 -21.67 3.04
C ILE A 356 10.94 -22.53 4.22
N ALA A 357 12.11 -23.17 4.09
CA ALA A 357 12.69 -23.98 5.16
C ALA A 357 12.97 -23.18 6.44
N ALA A 358 13.59 -22.00 6.31
CA ALA A 358 13.90 -21.12 7.44
C ALA A 358 12.62 -20.63 8.15
N ARG A 359 11.58 -20.26 7.38
CA ARG A 359 10.27 -19.86 7.92
C ARG A 359 9.56 -21.02 8.62
N HIS A 360 9.68 -22.24 8.10
CA HIS A 360 9.10 -23.42 8.73
C HIS A 360 9.76 -23.73 10.07
N GLU A 361 11.10 -23.80 10.11
CA GLU A 361 11.86 -24.03 11.36
C GLU A 361 11.59 -22.93 12.38
N PHE A 362 11.53 -21.67 11.94
CA PHE A 362 11.16 -20.54 12.80
C PHE A 362 9.81 -20.78 13.46
N ALA A 363 8.79 -21.15 12.68
CA ALA A 363 7.44 -21.38 13.20
C ALA A 363 7.40 -22.54 14.21
N GLU A 364 8.12 -23.63 13.94
CA GLU A 364 8.19 -24.77 14.86
C GLU A 364 8.79 -24.40 16.22
N ILE A 365 9.87 -23.60 16.22
CA ILE A 365 10.51 -23.14 17.46
C ILE A 365 9.57 -22.22 18.25
N MET A 366 8.82 -21.38 17.55
CA MET A 366 7.79 -20.48 18.11
C MET A 366 6.51 -21.21 18.55
N GLY A 367 6.40 -22.52 18.30
CA GLY A 367 5.27 -23.35 18.74
C GLY A 367 4.09 -23.43 17.78
N TYR A 368 4.27 -23.08 16.51
CA TYR A 368 3.25 -23.11 15.45
C TYR A 368 3.52 -24.24 14.45
N LYS A 369 2.48 -24.79 13.82
CA LYS A 369 2.62 -25.89 12.84
C LYS A 369 3.15 -25.40 11.49
N SER A 370 2.93 -24.13 11.18
CA SER A 370 3.36 -23.50 9.93
C SER A 370 3.65 -22.03 10.13
N TYR A 371 4.45 -21.45 9.23
CA TYR A 371 4.68 -20.01 9.23
C TYR A 371 3.40 -19.20 9.01
N THR A 372 2.44 -19.73 8.25
CA THR A 372 1.13 -19.10 8.06
C THR A 372 0.34 -19.02 9.36
N GLU A 373 0.36 -20.07 10.18
CA GLU A 373 -0.30 -20.06 11.50
C GLU A 373 0.33 -19.04 12.44
N PHE A 374 1.67 -18.94 12.44
CA PHE A 374 2.39 -17.89 13.14
C PHE A 374 2.01 -16.49 12.63
N ALA A 375 2.05 -16.26 11.31
CA ALA A 375 1.81 -14.97 10.69
C ALA A 375 0.35 -14.49 10.81
N LEU A 376 -0.61 -15.42 10.90
CA LEU A 376 -2.01 -15.12 11.13
C LEU A 376 -2.35 -14.92 12.60
N ASN A 377 -1.43 -15.22 13.53
CA ASN A 377 -1.67 -15.03 14.95
C ASN A 377 -1.87 -13.54 15.26
N GLY A 378 -3.08 -13.16 15.67
CA GLY A 378 -3.49 -11.77 15.91
C GLY A 378 -4.19 -11.10 14.72
N ASN A 379 -4.26 -11.74 13.55
CA ASN A 379 -5.04 -11.24 12.41
C ASN A 379 -6.52 -11.67 12.53
N MET A 380 -7.44 -10.88 11.97
CA MET A 380 -8.87 -11.20 11.97
C MET A 380 -9.19 -12.57 11.34
N ALA A 381 -8.46 -12.96 10.30
CA ALA A 381 -8.66 -14.26 9.64
C ALA A 381 -8.41 -15.46 10.57
N SER A 382 -7.63 -15.28 11.64
CA SER A 382 -7.44 -16.20 12.78
C SER A 382 -6.89 -17.61 12.50
N SER A 383 -6.93 -18.12 11.25
CA SER A 383 -6.37 -19.43 10.88
C SER A 383 -6.16 -19.61 9.37
N PRO A 384 -5.23 -20.47 8.94
CA PRO A 384 -5.04 -20.81 7.52
C PRO A 384 -6.30 -21.39 6.86
N GLU A 385 -7.12 -22.14 7.61
CA GLU A 385 -8.34 -22.76 7.12
C GLU A 385 -9.39 -21.71 6.73
N VAL A 386 -9.57 -20.68 7.55
CA VAL A 386 -10.49 -19.57 7.27
C VAL A 386 -10.02 -18.80 6.03
N VAL A 387 -8.71 -18.53 5.89
CA VAL A 387 -8.16 -17.88 4.69
C VAL A 387 -8.44 -18.71 3.44
N ASN A 388 -8.14 -20.00 3.47
CA ASN A 388 -8.38 -20.89 2.32
C ASN A 388 -9.87 -20.98 1.97
N SER A 389 -10.74 -21.14 2.98
CA SER A 389 -12.19 -21.15 2.78
C SER A 389 -12.67 -19.86 2.10
N PHE A 390 -12.25 -18.70 2.61
CA PHE A 390 -12.61 -17.40 2.05
C PHE A 390 -12.16 -17.26 0.59
N LEU A 391 -10.90 -17.58 0.28
CA LEU A 391 -10.37 -17.46 -1.08
C LEU A 391 -11.07 -18.42 -2.06
N LEU A 392 -11.36 -19.64 -1.63
CA LEU A 392 -12.08 -20.63 -2.45
C LEU A 392 -13.53 -20.21 -2.71
N ASP A 393 -14.23 -19.69 -1.71
CA ASP A 393 -15.61 -19.23 -1.86
C ASP A 393 -15.70 -17.95 -2.70
N MET A 394 -14.76 -17.01 -2.52
CA MET A 394 -14.62 -15.86 -3.40
C MET A 394 -14.35 -16.30 -4.84
N SER A 395 -13.44 -17.26 -5.07
CA SER A 395 -13.17 -17.82 -6.40
C SER A 395 -14.43 -18.41 -7.04
N LYS A 396 -15.23 -19.18 -6.29
CA LYS A 396 -16.52 -19.72 -6.78
C LYS A 396 -17.51 -18.61 -7.14
N MET A 397 -17.59 -17.55 -6.33
CA MET A 397 -18.52 -16.44 -6.53
C MET A 397 -18.18 -15.61 -7.77
N VAL A 398 -16.90 -15.32 -8.01
CA VAL A 398 -16.47 -14.49 -9.16
C VAL A 398 -16.35 -15.27 -10.47
N ARG A 399 -16.20 -16.60 -10.40
CA ARG A 399 -15.97 -17.48 -11.57
C ARG A 399 -16.98 -17.30 -12.70
N PRO A 400 -18.32 -17.27 -12.47
CA PRO A 400 -19.28 -17.09 -13.57
C PRO A 400 -19.08 -15.78 -14.34
N LYS A 401 -18.72 -14.70 -13.63
CA LYS A 401 -18.43 -13.39 -14.26
C LYS A 401 -17.10 -13.39 -14.98
N ALA A 402 -16.07 -14.00 -14.39
CA ALA A 402 -14.77 -14.18 -15.04
C ALA A 402 -14.90 -15.00 -16.34
N GLU A 403 -15.70 -16.07 -16.34
CA GLU A 403 -15.98 -16.89 -17.53
C GLU A 403 -16.75 -16.09 -18.60
N GLU A 404 -17.70 -15.26 -18.19
CA GLU A 404 -18.43 -14.35 -19.10
C GLU A 404 -17.46 -13.35 -19.78
N GLU A 405 -16.55 -12.75 -19.01
CA GLU A 405 -15.54 -11.81 -19.52
C GLU A 405 -14.52 -12.50 -20.41
N PHE A 406 -14.01 -13.66 -19.99
CA PHE A 406 -13.10 -14.48 -20.78
C PHE A 406 -13.71 -14.85 -22.13
N LYS A 407 -15.00 -15.24 -22.14
CA LYS A 407 -15.74 -15.52 -23.37
C LYS A 407 -15.85 -14.28 -24.26
N LYS A 408 -16.16 -13.10 -23.71
CA LYS A 408 -16.20 -11.84 -24.48
C LYS A 408 -14.86 -11.53 -25.15
N ILE A 409 -13.75 -11.72 -24.43
CA ILE A 409 -12.40 -11.49 -24.96
C ILE A 409 -12.09 -12.51 -26.07
N LEU A 410 -12.44 -13.78 -25.86
CA LEU A 410 -12.26 -14.85 -26.84
C LEU A 410 -13.07 -14.61 -28.12
N ASP A 411 -14.34 -14.25 -28.00
CA ASP A 411 -15.20 -13.96 -29.14
C ASP A 411 -14.69 -12.74 -29.91
N PHE A 412 -14.26 -11.67 -29.21
CA PHE A 412 -13.63 -10.51 -29.83
C PHE A 412 -12.32 -10.85 -30.55
N LYS A 413 -11.49 -11.75 -29.99
CA LYS A 413 -10.28 -12.26 -30.65
C LYS A 413 -10.64 -12.96 -31.97
N ARG A 414 -11.62 -13.86 -31.95
CA ARG A 414 -12.07 -14.62 -33.13
C ARG A 414 -12.62 -13.71 -34.23
N GLU A 415 -13.40 -12.70 -33.86
CA GLU A 415 -13.90 -11.69 -34.79
C GLU A 415 -12.77 -10.90 -35.47
N ARG A 416 -11.71 -10.55 -34.72
CA ARG A 416 -10.58 -9.77 -35.24
C ARG A 416 -9.56 -10.59 -36.02
N SER A 417 -9.31 -11.84 -35.63
CA SER A 417 -8.33 -12.72 -36.29
C SER A 417 -8.92 -13.45 -37.51
N GLY A 418 -10.25 -13.56 -37.61
CA GLY A 418 -10.94 -14.32 -38.64
C GLY A 418 -10.76 -15.84 -38.48
N GLN A 419 -10.24 -16.31 -37.35
CA GLN A 419 -9.99 -17.72 -37.06
C GLN A 419 -10.88 -18.19 -35.91
N LEU A 420 -11.85 -19.05 -36.23
CA LEU A 420 -12.86 -19.53 -35.27
C LEU A 420 -12.33 -20.54 -34.22
N HIS A 421 -11.19 -21.17 -34.49
CA HIS A 421 -10.65 -22.27 -33.69
C HIS A 421 -9.51 -21.87 -32.73
N GLU A 422 -9.14 -20.59 -32.69
CA GLU A 422 -8.05 -20.14 -31.82
C GLU A 422 -8.55 -19.98 -30.38
N GLY A 423 -7.80 -20.53 -29.42
CA GLY A 423 -8.01 -20.29 -27.99
C GLY A 423 -7.49 -18.92 -27.56
N LEU A 424 -7.80 -18.52 -26.34
CA LEU A 424 -7.21 -17.34 -25.71
C LEU A 424 -6.04 -17.78 -24.84
N GLU A 425 -4.82 -17.39 -25.21
CA GLU A 425 -3.61 -17.73 -24.46
C GLU A 425 -3.30 -16.64 -23.41
N PRO A 426 -2.50 -16.93 -22.37
CA PRO A 426 -2.20 -15.94 -21.32
C PRO A 426 -1.57 -14.64 -21.85
N TRP A 427 -0.79 -14.71 -22.92
CA TRP A 427 -0.18 -13.53 -23.55
C TRP A 427 -1.12 -12.75 -24.48
N ASP A 428 -2.36 -13.19 -24.64
CA ASP A 428 -3.38 -12.53 -25.47
C ASP A 428 -4.33 -11.65 -24.66
N GLU A 429 -4.59 -12.04 -23.40
CA GLU A 429 -5.62 -11.42 -22.55
C GLU A 429 -5.49 -9.90 -22.48
N ALA A 430 -4.34 -9.38 -22.06
CA ALA A 430 -4.10 -7.95 -21.90
C ALA A 430 -4.28 -7.16 -23.22
N TYR A 431 -3.85 -7.74 -24.35
CA TYR A 431 -3.96 -7.12 -25.66
C TYR A 431 -5.42 -6.96 -26.10
N PHE A 432 -6.19 -8.04 -26.05
CA PHE A 432 -7.57 -8.04 -26.49
C PHE A 432 -8.50 -7.33 -25.52
N THR A 433 -8.25 -7.40 -24.21
CA THR A 433 -8.96 -6.60 -23.20
C THR A 433 -8.82 -5.11 -23.49
N ARG A 434 -7.59 -4.62 -23.76
CA ARG A 434 -7.38 -3.22 -24.12
C ARG A 434 -8.13 -2.84 -25.40
N LEU A 435 -8.05 -3.68 -26.44
CA LEU A 435 -8.74 -3.41 -27.71
C LEU A 435 -10.27 -3.39 -27.54
N LEU A 436 -10.82 -4.35 -26.81
CA LEU A 436 -12.25 -4.44 -26.51
C LEU A 436 -12.72 -3.20 -25.73
N LYS A 437 -11.99 -2.80 -24.67
CA LYS A 437 -12.30 -1.57 -23.92
C LYS A 437 -12.26 -0.34 -24.81
N SER A 438 -11.26 -0.25 -25.69
CA SER A 438 -11.11 0.86 -26.63
C SER A 438 -12.21 0.91 -27.70
N SER A 439 -12.79 -0.24 -28.08
CA SER A 439 -13.90 -0.29 -29.04
C SER A 439 -15.26 -0.04 -28.40
N SER A 440 -15.45 -0.43 -27.14
CA SER A 440 -16.75 -0.36 -26.46
C SER A 440 -17.02 1.00 -25.83
N HIS A 441 -16.00 1.81 -25.54
CA HIS A 441 -16.15 3.08 -24.84
C HIS A 441 -15.42 4.22 -25.57
N ASN A 442 -16.16 5.17 -26.15
CA ASN A 442 -15.65 6.45 -26.66
C ASN A 442 -15.30 7.43 -25.53
N LEU A 443 -14.70 6.95 -24.43
CA LEU A 443 -14.36 7.79 -23.28
C LEU A 443 -12.97 8.39 -23.47
N ASN A 444 -12.92 9.72 -23.54
CA ASN A 444 -11.67 10.46 -23.54
C ASN A 444 -11.22 10.73 -22.10
N TYR A 445 -10.24 9.97 -21.62
CA TYR A 445 -9.69 10.11 -20.26
C TYR A 445 -9.21 11.53 -19.93
N SER A 446 -8.72 12.29 -20.93
CA SER A 446 -8.32 13.69 -20.72
C SER A 446 -9.50 14.60 -20.37
N VAL A 447 -10.70 14.29 -20.91
CA VAL A 447 -11.92 15.03 -20.59
C VAL A 447 -12.38 14.67 -19.18
N VAL A 448 -12.38 13.39 -18.83
CA VAL A 448 -12.74 12.92 -17.48
C VAL A 448 -11.85 13.56 -16.42
N ALA A 449 -10.52 13.58 -16.63
CA ALA A 449 -9.57 14.18 -15.69
C ALA A 449 -9.86 15.67 -15.40
N SER A 450 -10.41 16.42 -16.36
CA SER A 450 -10.73 17.84 -16.17
C SER A 450 -11.85 18.09 -15.14
N TYR A 451 -12.67 17.09 -14.81
CA TYR A 451 -13.70 17.19 -13.78
C TYR A 451 -13.16 16.97 -12.36
N PHE A 452 -11.95 16.43 -12.21
CA PHE A 452 -11.35 16.07 -10.92
C PHE A 452 -10.23 17.04 -10.53
N SER A 453 -10.54 18.34 -10.45
CA SER A 453 -9.57 19.31 -9.94
C SER A 453 -9.35 19.10 -8.44
N LEU A 454 -8.09 19.18 -8.00
CA LEU A 454 -7.72 18.91 -6.61
C LEU A 454 -8.56 19.69 -5.56
N PRO A 455 -8.80 21.01 -5.70
CA PRO A 455 -9.61 21.74 -4.72
C PRO A 455 -11.05 21.20 -4.63
N GLN A 456 -11.66 20.81 -5.75
CA GLN A 456 -13.01 20.24 -5.76
C GLN A 456 -13.05 18.84 -5.17
N CYS A 457 -11.99 18.04 -5.35
CA CYS A 457 -11.87 16.75 -4.69
C CYS A 457 -11.74 16.88 -3.17
N ILE A 458 -10.96 17.87 -2.69
CA ILE A 458 -10.86 18.17 -1.25
C ILE A 458 -12.21 18.62 -0.70
N GLU A 459 -12.94 19.48 -1.41
CA GLU A 459 -14.28 19.89 -1.00
C GLU A 459 -15.25 18.72 -0.93
N GLY A 460 -15.24 17.84 -1.94
CA GLY A 460 -16.01 16.61 -1.92
C GLY A 460 -15.68 15.71 -0.72
N LEU A 461 -14.39 15.58 -0.36
CA LEU A 461 -13.96 14.85 0.83
C LEU A 461 -14.52 15.47 2.11
N LYS A 462 -14.50 16.80 2.25
CA LYS A 462 -15.07 17.50 3.42
C LYS A 462 -16.57 17.25 3.54
N LEU A 463 -17.31 17.36 2.44
CA LEU A 463 -18.74 17.10 2.40
C LEU A 463 -19.08 15.66 2.80
N LEU A 464 -18.29 14.68 2.34
CA LEU A 464 -18.46 13.28 2.73
C LEU A 464 -18.17 13.07 4.21
N ALA A 465 -17.11 13.67 4.76
CA ALA A 465 -16.76 13.57 6.17
C ALA A 465 -17.87 14.16 7.07
N GLU A 466 -18.42 15.31 6.69
CA GLU A 466 -19.52 15.96 7.40
C GLU A 466 -20.81 15.12 7.30
N SER A 467 -21.13 14.59 6.12
CA SER A 467 -22.38 13.86 5.90
C SER A 467 -22.40 12.48 6.57
N LEU A 468 -21.26 11.77 6.56
CA LEU A 468 -21.18 10.39 7.07
C LEU A 468 -20.79 10.32 8.55
N PHE A 469 -19.93 11.23 9.00
CA PHE A 469 -19.33 11.18 10.35
C PHE A 469 -19.63 12.42 11.19
N HIS A 470 -20.36 13.40 10.66
CA HIS A 470 -20.61 14.69 11.32
C HIS A 470 -19.32 15.44 11.71
N VAL A 471 -18.21 15.12 11.06
CA VAL A 471 -16.91 15.76 11.28
C VAL A 471 -16.77 16.93 10.31
N THR A 472 -16.58 18.12 10.86
CA THR A 472 -16.27 19.32 10.09
C THR A 472 -14.76 19.41 9.88
N CYS A 473 -14.36 19.56 8.62
CA CYS A 473 -12.96 19.70 8.21
C CYS A 473 -12.69 21.13 7.76
N GLN A 474 -11.92 21.89 8.54
CA GLN A 474 -11.60 23.29 8.24
C GLN A 474 -10.12 23.46 7.89
N GLU A 475 -9.83 24.21 6.84
CA GLU A 475 -8.44 24.54 6.52
C GLU A 475 -7.90 25.55 7.53
N THR A 476 -6.74 25.24 8.10
CA THR A 476 -6.08 26.07 9.12
C THR A 476 -4.67 26.42 8.68
N PRO A 477 -4.18 27.64 9.01
CA PRO A 477 -2.83 28.03 8.66
C PRO A 477 -1.81 27.19 9.45
N LEU A 478 -0.74 26.81 8.78
CA LEU A 478 0.44 26.22 9.40
C LEU A 478 1.15 27.27 10.27
N ALA A 479 1.60 26.89 11.47
CA ALA A 479 2.43 27.75 12.29
C ALA A 479 3.82 27.95 11.66
N PRO A 480 4.52 29.06 11.94
CA PRO A 480 5.89 29.26 11.49
C PRO A 480 6.78 28.09 11.94
N GLY A 481 7.47 27.45 10.98
CA GLY A 481 8.35 26.31 11.23
C GLY A 481 7.68 24.93 11.22
N GLU A 482 6.35 24.86 11.22
CA GLU A 482 5.58 23.61 11.30
C GLU A 482 5.69 22.74 10.04
N SER A 483 5.73 23.38 8.87
CA SER A 483 5.68 22.68 7.58
C SER A 483 7.06 22.38 7.02
N TRP A 484 7.18 21.21 6.38
CA TRP A 484 8.34 20.81 5.60
C TRP A 484 8.29 21.30 4.15
N HIS A 485 7.12 21.73 3.65
CA HIS A 485 6.96 22.23 2.29
C HIS A 485 5.79 23.22 2.15
N PRO A 486 5.91 24.30 1.33
CA PRO A 486 4.86 25.33 1.21
C PRO A 486 3.53 24.84 0.62
N ASP A 487 3.55 23.72 -0.12
CA ASP A 487 2.35 23.14 -0.74
C ASP A 487 1.54 22.22 0.21
N VAL A 488 2.01 21.99 1.43
CA VAL A 488 1.29 21.18 2.43
C VAL A 488 0.08 21.95 2.92
N LEU A 489 -1.08 21.29 2.92
CA LEU A 489 -2.31 21.84 3.49
C LEU A 489 -2.56 21.22 4.86
N LYS A 490 -3.10 22.00 5.79
CA LYS A 490 -3.48 21.53 7.13
C LYS A 490 -4.97 21.71 7.34
N LEU A 491 -5.66 20.63 7.68
CA LEU A 491 -7.08 20.63 8.04
C LEU A 491 -7.23 20.33 9.53
N SER A 492 -8.01 21.11 10.26
CA SER A 492 -8.49 20.77 11.61
C SER A 492 -9.79 19.99 11.51
N LEU A 493 -9.90 18.91 12.28
CA LEU A 493 -11.11 18.09 12.36
C LEU A 493 -11.84 18.39 13.66
N HIS A 494 -13.14 18.68 13.55
CA HIS A 494 -14.00 18.99 14.69
C HIS A 494 -15.30 18.18 14.62
N HIS A 495 -15.64 17.50 15.70
CA HIS A 495 -16.94 16.86 15.87
C HIS A 495 -17.78 17.65 16.87
N PRO A 496 -19.07 17.92 16.60
CA PRO A 496 -19.90 18.78 17.45
C PRO A 496 -20.01 18.30 18.90
N ASP A 497 -20.00 16.99 19.12
CA ASP A 497 -20.15 16.40 20.46
C ASP A 497 -18.82 16.01 21.12
N GLU A 498 -17.78 15.73 20.33
CA GLU A 498 -16.48 15.25 20.83
C GLU A 498 -15.42 16.37 20.88
N GLY A 499 -15.69 17.49 20.24
CA GLY A 499 -14.78 18.63 20.14
C GLY A 499 -13.74 18.46 19.04
N ASP A 500 -12.56 19.05 19.26
CA ASP A 500 -11.46 19.00 18.30
C ASP A 500 -10.81 17.61 18.32
N LEU A 501 -10.86 16.91 17.18
CA LEU A 501 -10.34 15.55 17.03
C LEU A 501 -8.86 15.53 16.65
N GLY A 502 -8.36 16.61 16.04
CA GLY A 502 -6.95 16.74 15.66
C GLY A 502 -6.74 17.44 14.32
N TYR A 503 -5.60 17.13 13.69
CA TYR A 503 -5.17 17.75 12.44
C TYR A 503 -4.80 16.70 11.38
N LEU A 504 -5.13 17.00 10.12
CA LEU A 504 -4.72 16.25 8.94
C LEU A 504 -3.81 17.12 8.07
N TYR A 505 -2.62 16.60 7.75
CA TYR A 505 -1.69 17.24 6.82
C TYR A 505 -1.80 16.54 5.46
N LEU A 506 -1.97 17.33 4.40
CA LEU A 506 -2.12 16.85 3.03
C LEU A 506 -0.94 17.31 2.18
N ASP A 507 -0.13 16.35 1.74
CA ASP A 507 1.02 16.56 0.88
C ASP A 507 0.85 15.79 -0.43
N LEU A 508 0.19 16.45 -1.39
CA LEU A 508 -0.45 15.77 -2.53
C LEU A 508 0.32 15.93 -3.85
N LYS A 509 1.39 16.73 -3.87
CA LYS A 509 2.15 17.02 -5.08
C LYS A 509 3.39 16.14 -5.18
N SER A 510 3.58 15.51 -6.33
CA SER A 510 4.79 14.75 -6.61
C SER A 510 6.01 15.67 -6.62
N ARG A 511 7.08 15.23 -5.96
CA ARG A 511 8.40 15.86 -5.96
C ARG A 511 9.44 14.84 -6.39
N ARG A 512 10.51 15.28 -7.03
CA ARG A 512 11.66 14.40 -7.30
C ARG A 512 12.37 14.15 -5.96
N ALA A 513 12.50 12.88 -5.61
CA ALA A 513 13.29 12.42 -4.46
C ALA A 513 14.78 12.70 -4.66
#